data_AF-A0A835B9Y6-F1
#
_entry.id   AF-A0A835B9Y6-F1
#
_cell.length_a   1.000
_cell.length_b   1.000
_cell.length_c   1.000
_cell.angle_alpha   90.00
_cell.angle_beta   90.00
_cell.angle_gamma   90.00
#
_symmetry.space_group_name_H-M   'P 1'
#
loop_
_entity.id
_entity.type
_entity.pdbx_description
1 polymer ?
#
loop_
_entity_poly.entity_id
_entity_poly.type
_entity_poly.pdbx_seq_one_letter_code
_entity_poly.pdbx_strand_id
1 'polypeptide(L)'
;MKIVLDRYGFDVQPEMVNQNIIETAGLVFECDYNVYKHADNMRYAGEHLTKISGIHVEDWDLFKLATALMIVAYPNGEQVVAGNPEKLPTLDSVCMSVGWRESMGPTLLKDALKYKDKLRDVACFRVYREMLRAPKIRHKALKQLVLLTRLAREDYEAQKATNHE
;
A
#
# COMPACT_ATOMS: atom_id res chain seq x y z
N MET A 1 -13.10 13.17 -13.28
CA MET A 1 -11.65 13.44 -13.15
C MET A 1 -11.35 14.54 -12.15
N LYS A 2 -12.03 15.70 -12.20
CA LYS A 2 -11.86 16.81 -11.24
C LYS A 2 -11.76 16.38 -9.75
N ILE A 3 -12.75 15.63 -9.25
CA ILE A 3 -12.77 15.10 -7.87
C ILE A 3 -11.49 14.32 -7.50
N VAL A 4 -10.92 13.55 -8.43
CA VAL A 4 -9.72 12.75 -8.19
C VAL A 4 -8.49 13.65 -8.12
N LEU A 5 -8.36 14.61 -9.05
CA LEU A 5 -7.25 15.56 -9.07
C LEU A 5 -7.27 16.49 -7.84
N ASP A 6 -8.45 17.00 -7.48
CA ASP A 6 -8.67 17.84 -6.31
C ASP A 6 -8.27 17.12 -5.01
N ARG A 7 -8.60 15.82 -4.89
CA ARG A 7 -8.19 14.98 -3.75
C ARG A 7 -6.67 14.95 -3.55
N TYR A 8 -5.91 15.09 -4.63
CA TYR A 8 -4.45 15.09 -4.60
C TYR A 8 -3.84 16.50 -4.67
N GLY A 9 -4.66 17.55 -4.61
CA GLY A 9 -4.22 18.94 -4.62
C GLY A 9 -3.83 19.49 -5.99
N PHE A 10 -4.32 18.88 -7.07
CA PHE A 10 -4.09 19.36 -8.44
C PHE A 10 -5.27 20.19 -8.91
N ASP A 11 -5.07 21.51 -8.98
CA ASP A 11 -6.01 22.43 -9.64
C ASP A 11 -5.72 22.45 -11.15
N VAL A 12 -6.60 21.82 -11.93
CA VAL A 12 -6.43 21.61 -13.38
C VAL A 12 -7.73 21.97 -14.08
N GLN A 13 -7.66 22.88 -15.06
CA GLN A 13 -8.82 23.22 -15.87
C GLN A 13 -9.20 22.04 -16.78
N PRO A 14 -10.49 21.83 -17.10
CA PRO A 14 -10.93 20.70 -17.94
C PRO A 14 -10.17 20.59 -19.27
N GLU A 15 -9.83 21.72 -19.89
CA GLU A 15 -9.13 21.82 -21.18
C GLU A 15 -7.67 21.34 -21.11
N MET A 16 -7.06 21.35 -19.91
CA MET A 16 -5.70 20.85 -19.67
C MET A 16 -5.66 19.32 -19.50
N VAL A 17 -6.81 18.69 -19.25
CA VAL A 17 -6.86 17.25 -18.92
C VAL A 17 -6.69 16.41 -20.18
N ASN A 18 -5.56 15.71 -20.26
CA ASN A 18 -5.25 14.75 -21.32
C ASN A 18 -5.20 13.30 -20.79
N GLN A 19 -5.08 12.33 -21.71
CA GLN A 19 -5.06 10.90 -21.40
C GLN A 19 -3.99 10.54 -20.36
N ASN A 20 -2.79 11.10 -20.44
CA ASN A 20 -1.70 10.80 -19.51
C ASN A 20 -2.03 11.24 -18.08
N ILE A 21 -2.69 12.40 -17.93
CA ILE A 21 -3.16 12.89 -16.62
C ILE A 21 -4.25 11.95 -16.08
N ILE A 22 -5.20 11.53 -16.92
CA ILE A 22 -6.28 10.61 -16.54
C ILE A 22 -5.71 9.27 -16.04
N GLU A 23 -4.85 8.65 -16.82
CA GLU A 23 -4.23 7.35 -16.48
C GLU A 23 -3.37 7.44 -15.22
N THR A 24 -2.54 8.48 -15.12
CA THR A 24 -1.65 8.64 -13.96
C THR A 24 -2.44 8.94 -12.68
N ALA A 25 -3.46 9.80 -12.74
CA ALA A 25 -4.33 10.07 -11.60
C ALA A 25 -5.15 8.83 -11.20
N GLY A 26 -5.62 8.06 -12.19
CA GLY A 26 -6.27 6.76 -11.97
C GLY A 26 -5.35 5.79 -11.22
N LEU A 27 -4.08 5.69 -11.63
CA LEU A 27 -3.09 4.83 -10.97
C LEU A 27 -2.83 5.24 -9.51
N VAL A 28 -2.75 6.54 -9.22
CA VAL A 28 -2.63 7.04 -7.82
C VAL A 28 -3.85 6.62 -7.01
N PHE A 29 -5.05 6.83 -7.56
CA PHE A 29 -6.30 6.46 -6.92
C PHE A 29 -6.41 4.97 -6.63
N GLU A 30 -6.08 4.12 -7.61
CA GLU A 30 -6.09 2.67 -7.43
C GLU A 30 -5.09 2.20 -6.39
N CYS A 31 -3.91 2.83 -6.30
CA CYS A 31 -2.94 2.51 -5.25
C CYS A 31 -3.50 2.80 -3.85
N ASP A 32 -4.13 3.95 -3.66
CA ASP A 32 -4.77 4.29 -2.39
C ASP A 32 -5.93 3.32 -2.09
N TYR A 33 -6.79 3.06 -3.08
CA TYR A 33 -7.91 2.14 -2.93
C TYR A 33 -7.45 0.72 -2.54
N ASN A 34 -6.37 0.22 -3.15
CA ASN A 34 -5.81 -1.09 -2.83
C ASN A 34 -5.31 -1.22 -1.39
N VAL A 35 -4.89 -0.10 -0.78
CA VAL A 35 -4.55 -0.06 0.64
C VAL A 35 -5.82 0.04 1.49
N TYR A 36 -6.68 1.01 1.20
CA TYR A 36 -7.83 1.33 2.05
C TYR A 36 -8.94 0.27 2.03
N LYS A 37 -9.11 -0.48 0.93
CA LYS A 37 -10.11 -1.56 0.86
C LYS A 37 -9.93 -2.65 1.92
N HIS A 38 -8.73 -2.75 2.51
CA HIS A 38 -8.41 -3.72 3.54
C HIS A 38 -8.43 -3.14 4.96
N ALA A 39 -8.69 -1.84 5.13
CA ALA A 39 -8.52 -1.15 6.41
C ALA A 39 -9.28 -1.82 7.55
N ASP A 40 -10.59 -2.02 7.38
CA ASP A 40 -11.45 -2.61 8.42
C ASP A 40 -11.03 -4.06 8.75
N ASN A 41 -10.74 -4.86 7.71
CA ASN A 41 -10.28 -6.23 7.89
C ASN A 41 -8.94 -6.30 8.64
N MET A 42 -8.01 -5.39 8.35
CA MET A 42 -6.72 -5.33 9.03
C MET A 42 -6.87 -4.86 10.47
N ARG A 43 -7.76 -3.90 10.74
CA ARG A 43 -8.05 -3.44 12.11
C ARG A 43 -8.66 -4.56 12.95
N TYR A 44 -9.64 -5.27 12.38
CA TYR A 44 -10.23 -6.44 13.02
C TYR A 44 -9.19 -7.54 13.28
N ALA A 45 -8.35 -7.85 12.30
CA ALA A 45 -7.25 -8.81 12.47
C ALA A 45 -6.23 -8.34 13.53
N GLY A 46 -6.02 -7.03 13.64
CA GLY A 46 -5.24 -6.40 14.71
C GLY A 46 -5.77 -6.70 16.10
N GLU A 47 -7.09 -6.61 16.32
CA GLU A 47 -7.68 -6.99 17.60
C GLU A 47 -7.40 -8.45 17.99
N HIS A 48 -7.32 -9.34 17.00
CA HIS A 48 -6.95 -10.74 17.25
C HIS A 48 -5.49 -10.88 17.69
N LEU A 49 -4.58 -10.04 17.16
CA LEU A 49 -3.20 -9.97 17.64
C LEU A 49 -3.16 -9.58 19.13
N THR A 50 -3.97 -8.59 19.54
CA THR A 50 -4.10 -8.21 20.95
C THR A 50 -4.68 -9.33 21.80
N LYS A 51 -5.76 -9.97 21.34
CA LYS A 51 -6.44 -11.06 22.09
C LYS A 51 -5.57 -12.31 22.25
N ILE A 52 -4.80 -12.69 21.23
CA ILE A 52 -4.03 -13.95 21.21
C ILE A 52 -2.61 -13.77 21.79
N SER A 53 -1.98 -12.64 21.48
CA SER A 53 -0.57 -12.37 21.80
C SER A 53 -0.34 -11.24 22.80
N GLY A 54 -1.39 -10.55 23.24
CA GLY A 54 -1.26 -9.41 24.17
C GLY A 54 -0.57 -8.21 23.54
N ILE A 55 -0.51 -8.12 22.21
CA ILE A 55 0.16 -7.02 21.51
C ILE A 55 -0.83 -5.88 21.28
N HIS A 56 -0.52 -4.71 21.83
CA HIS A 56 -1.26 -3.47 21.57
C HIS A 56 -0.91 -2.95 20.17
N VAL A 57 -1.94 -2.77 19.33
CA VAL A 57 -1.80 -2.44 17.89
C VAL A 57 -2.61 -1.21 17.46
N GLU A 58 -3.16 -0.48 18.42
CA GLU A 58 -4.04 0.67 18.21
C GLU A 58 -3.34 1.76 17.39
N ASP A 59 -2.06 2.01 17.67
CA ASP A 59 -1.23 3.01 16.99
C ASP A 59 -0.55 2.48 15.72
N TRP A 60 -0.81 1.23 15.32
CA TRP A 60 -0.18 0.67 14.14
C TRP A 60 -0.84 1.18 12.87
N ASP A 61 -0.05 1.44 11.84
CA ASP A 61 -0.58 1.64 10.49
C ASP A 61 -0.97 0.30 9.85
N LEU A 62 -1.67 0.37 8.70
CA LEU A 62 -2.13 -0.83 8.00
C LEU A 62 -0.98 -1.72 7.50
N PHE A 63 0.18 -1.13 7.19
CA PHE A 63 1.34 -1.88 6.73
C PHE A 63 2.00 -2.66 7.87
N LYS A 64 2.09 -2.06 9.05
CA LYS A 64 2.51 -2.71 10.30
C LYS A 64 1.60 -3.89 10.66
N LEU A 65 0.28 -3.70 10.59
CA LEU A 65 -0.69 -4.78 10.79
C LEU A 65 -0.51 -5.93 9.79
N ALA A 66 -0.44 -5.61 8.50
CA ALA A 66 -0.24 -6.62 7.45
C ALA A 66 1.08 -7.38 7.62
N THR A 67 2.13 -6.69 8.06
CA THR A 67 3.44 -7.30 8.35
C THR A 67 3.36 -8.26 9.54
N ALA A 68 2.68 -7.88 10.62
CA ALA A 68 2.50 -8.76 11.77
C ALA A 68 1.73 -10.04 11.42
N LEU A 69 0.64 -9.90 10.65
CA LEU A 69 -0.14 -11.03 10.16
C LEU A 69 0.69 -11.95 9.26
N MET A 70 1.59 -11.37 8.46
CA MET A 70 2.54 -12.15 7.66
C MET A 70 3.52 -12.95 8.51
N ILE A 71 4.05 -12.37 9.58
CA ILE A 71 4.98 -13.06 10.49
C ILE A 71 4.31 -14.28 11.13
N VAL A 72 3.06 -14.14 11.58
CA VAL A 72 2.35 -15.26 12.24
C VAL A 72 1.82 -16.30 11.23
N ALA A 73 1.47 -15.90 10.01
CA ALA A 73 1.03 -16.81 8.95
C ALA A 73 2.19 -17.58 8.30
N TYR A 74 3.37 -16.95 8.21
CA TYR A 74 4.57 -17.52 7.59
C TYR A 74 5.80 -17.36 8.50
N PRO A 75 5.83 -18.00 9.68
CA PRO A 75 6.91 -17.82 10.66
C PRO A 75 8.29 -18.24 10.15
N ASN A 76 8.33 -19.17 9.19
CA ASN A 76 9.56 -19.65 8.57
C ASN A 76 9.95 -18.87 7.29
N GLY A 77 9.14 -17.90 6.86
CA GLY A 77 9.42 -17.09 5.66
C GLY A 77 9.26 -17.81 4.32
N GLU A 78 8.43 -18.85 4.24
CA GLU A 78 8.22 -19.63 3.01
C GLU A 78 6.73 -19.72 2.67
N GLN A 79 6.36 -19.43 1.42
CA GLN A 79 5.02 -19.71 0.89
C GLN A 79 5.12 -20.60 -0.35
N VAL A 80 4.33 -21.68 -0.37
CA VAL A 80 4.14 -22.49 -1.58
C VAL A 80 2.86 -22.05 -2.26
N VAL A 81 2.97 -21.35 -3.38
CA VAL A 81 1.82 -20.94 -4.19
C VAL A 81 1.72 -21.89 -5.39
N ALA A 82 0.62 -22.63 -5.49
CA ALA A 82 0.34 -23.53 -6.62
C ALA A 82 1.48 -24.52 -6.94
N GLY A 83 2.12 -25.08 -5.91
CA GLY A 83 3.23 -26.03 -6.06
C GLY A 83 4.59 -25.41 -6.38
N ASN A 84 4.67 -24.08 -6.52
CA ASN A 84 5.92 -23.38 -6.73
C ASN A 84 6.30 -22.61 -5.44
N PRO A 85 7.45 -22.91 -4.81
CA PRO A 85 7.90 -22.19 -3.63
C PRO A 85 8.32 -20.76 -4.03
N GLU A 86 7.53 -19.77 -3.66
CA GLU A 86 7.92 -18.36 -3.77
C GLU A 86 8.65 -18.01 -2.46
N LYS A 87 9.99 -17.81 -2.54
CA LYS A 87 10.74 -17.28 -1.41
C LYS A 87 10.25 -15.87 -1.14
N LEU A 88 9.56 -15.69 -0.02
CA LEU A 88 9.23 -14.38 0.51
C LEU A 88 10.53 -13.58 0.73
N PRO A 89 10.50 -12.24 0.65
CA PRO A 89 11.56 -11.44 1.25
C PRO A 89 11.77 -11.98 2.66
N THR A 90 13.02 -12.29 3.01
CA THR A 90 13.31 -12.91 4.31
C THR A 90 12.64 -12.08 5.40
N LEU A 91 12.10 -12.75 6.43
CA LEU A 91 11.52 -12.06 7.58
C LEU A 91 12.47 -10.97 8.10
N ASP A 92 13.77 -11.26 8.05
CA ASP A 92 14.88 -10.34 8.24
C ASP A 92 14.82 -9.08 7.39
N SER A 93 14.66 -9.18 6.07
CA SER A 93 14.48 -8.03 5.17
C SER A 93 13.25 -7.18 5.53
N VAL A 94 12.14 -7.83 5.91
CA VAL A 94 10.90 -7.16 6.25
C VAL A 94 11.02 -6.45 7.60
N CYS A 95 11.42 -7.17 8.65
CA CYS A 95 11.62 -6.68 10.01
C CYS A 95 12.68 -5.56 10.09
N MET A 96 13.74 -5.62 9.27
CA MET A 96 14.76 -4.56 9.18
C MET A 96 14.19 -3.27 8.57
N SER A 97 13.32 -3.38 7.56
CA SER A 97 12.73 -2.20 6.91
C SER A 97 11.74 -1.43 7.80
N VAL A 98 11.20 -2.09 8.84
CA VAL A 98 10.22 -1.50 9.76
C VAL A 98 10.78 -1.23 11.17
N GLY A 99 12.00 -1.69 11.49
CA GLY A 99 12.62 -1.51 12.82
C GLY A 99 12.03 -2.40 13.92
N TRP A 100 11.44 -3.55 13.57
CA TRP A 100 10.64 -4.39 14.49
C TRP A 100 11.38 -5.58 15.10
N ARG A 101 12.64 -5.79 14.71
CA ARG A 101 13.41 -6.97 15.07
C ARG A 101 13.61 -7.09 16.59
N GLU A 102 13.76 -5.97 17.30
CA GLU A 102 14.18 -6.01 18.71
C GLU A 102 13.03 -6.04 19.73
N SER A 103 11.80 -5.59 19.39
CA SER A 103 10.73 -5.46 20.39
C SER A 103 9.49 -6.35 20.18
N MET A 104 9.11 -6.70 18.94
CA MET A 104 7.80 -7.34 18.66
C MET A 104 7.88 -8.60 17.78
N GLY A 105 8.87 -8.70 16.89
CA GLY A 105 9.09 -9.89 16.06
C GLY A 105 9.21 -11.20 16.84
N PRO A 106 10.01 -11.27 17.92
CA PRO A 106 10.17 -12.50 18.71
C PRO A 106 8.87 -12.99 19.34
N THR A 107 8.02 -12.07 19.82
CA THR A 107 6.73 -12.40 20.44
C THR A 107 5.77 -12.97 19.40
N LEU A 108 5.66 -12.34 18.22
CA LEU A 108 4.83 -12.83 17.12
C LEU A 108 5.28 -14.22 16.64
N LEU A 109 6.60 -14.44 16.52
CA LEU A 109 7.14 -15.74 16.13
C LEU A 109 6.87 -16.83 17.16
N LYS A 110 7.11 -16.54 18.44
CA LYS A 110 6.80 -17.46 19.55
C LYS A 110 5.32 -17.86 19.54
N ASP A 111 4.45 -16.90 19.24
CA ASP A 111 3.01 -17.08 19.25
C ASP A 111 2.42 -17.55 17.92
N ALA A 112 3.22 -17.69 16.85
CA ALA A 112 2.73 -18.01 15.51
C ALA A 112 1.83 -19.27 15.49
N LEU A 113 2.21 -20.31 16.24
CA LEU A 113 1.40 -21.53 16.37
C LEU A 113 0.01 -21.30 16.96
N LYS A 114 -0.20 -20.24 17.75
CA LYS A 114 -1.52 -19.87 18.30
C LYS A 114 -2.49 -19.38 17.23
N TYR A 115 -1.99 -19.01 16.04
CA TYR A 115 -2.77 -18.54 14.90
C TYR A 115 -3.10 -19.63 13.89
N LYS A 116 -2.63 -20.86 14.11
CA LYS A 116 -2.94 -22.01 13.27
C LYS A 116 -4.45 -22.15 13.11
N ASP A 117 -4.90 -22.30 11.87
CA ASP A 117 -6.31 -22.43 11.46
C ASP A 117 -7.21 -21.20 11.76
N LYS A 118 -6.63 -20.08 12.22
CA LYS A 118 -7.35 -18.82 12.49
C LYS A 118 -7.14 -17.77 11.41
N LEU A 119 -6.10 -17.94 10.59
CA LEU A 119 -5.76 -17.03 9.50
C LEU A 119 -5.94 -17.72 8.15
N ARG A 120 -6.27 -16.91 7.14
CA ARG A 120 -6.17 -17.32 5.74
C ARG A 120 -4.82 -16.88 5.22
N ASP A 121 -3.82 -17.73 5.31
CA ASP A 121 -2.42 -17.38 5.05
C ASP A 121 -2.21 -16.75 3.65
N VAL A 122 -2.82 -17.36 2.63
CA VAL A 122 -2.77 -16.85 1.25
C VAL A 122 -3.36 -15.45 1.11
N ALA A 123 -4.43 -15.15 1.87
CA ALA A 123 -5.02 -13.81 1.87
C ALA A 123 -4.11 -12.80 2.57
N CYS A 124 -3.51 -13.17 3.69
CA CYS A 124 -2.54 -12.33 4.42
C CYS A 124 -1.36 -11.94 3.50
N PHE A 125 -0.83 -12.91 2.75
CA PHE A 125 0.23 -12.67 1.77
C PHE A 125 -0.15 -11.70 0.67
N ARG A 126 -1.35 -11.87 0.08
CA ARG A 126 -1.83 -10.97 -0.98
C ARG A 126 -1.97 -9.55 -0.47
N VAL A 127 -2.59 -9.36 0.70
CA VAL A 127 -2.77 -8.05 1.32
C VAL A 127 -1.41 -7.43 1.62
N TYR A 128 -0.48 -8.16 2.23
CA TYR A 128 0.86 -7.66 2.51
C TYR A 128 1.59 -7.20 1.24
N ARG A 129 1.50 -7.97 0.14
CA ARG A 129 2.11 -7.57 -1.13
C ARG A 129 1.51 -6.29 -1.70
N GLU A 130 0.19 -6.12 -1.61
CA GLU A 130 -0.48 -4.88 -2.02
C GLU A 130 0.02 -3.71 -1.17
N MET A 131 0.07 -3.87 0.16
CA MET A 131 0.53 -2.85 1.11
C MET A 131 2.01 -2.47 0.91
N LEU A 132 2.85 -3.41 0.48
CA LEU A 132 4.26 -3.17 0.19
C LEU A 132 4.48 -2.45 -1.15
N ARG A 133 3.68 -2.79 -2.17
CA ARG A 133 3.89 -2.32 -3.56
C ARG A 133 3.17 -1.02 -3.85
N ALA A 134 1.91 -0.86 -3.39
CA ALA A 134 1.08 0.27 -3.72
C ALA A 134 1.72 1.62 -3.35
N PRO A 135 2.33 1.81 -2.15
CA PRO A 135 2.97 3.09 -1.81
C PRO A 135 4.12 3.47 -2.76
N LYS A 136 4.89 2.48 -3.24
CA LYS A 136 6.02 2.71 -4.15
C LYS A 136 5.54 3.14 -5.54
N ILE A 137 4.48 2.49 -6.04
CA ILE A 137 3.86 2.82 -7.32
C ILE A 137 3.20 4.20 -7.23
N ARG A 138 2.40 4.42 -6.18
CA ARG A 138 1.75 5.70 -5.86
C ARG A 138 2.74 6.86 -5.87
N HIS A 139 3.89 6.72 -5.20
CA HIS A 139 4.91 7.77 -5.13
C HIS A 139 5.46 8.15 -6.51
N LYS A 140 5.74 7.15 -7.36
CA LYS A 140 6.20 7.38 -8.74
C LYS A 140 5.12 8.04 -9.59
N ALA A 141 3.89 7.54 -9.49
CA ALA A 141 2.74 8.08 -10.22
C ALA A 141 2.44 9.53 -9.81
N LEU A 142 2.49 9.87 -8.52
CA LEU A 142 2.32 11.24 -8.04
C LEU A 142 3.38 12.19 -8.61
N LYS A 143 4.66 11.79 -8.62
CA LYS A 143 5.72 12.60 -9.24
C LYS A 143 5.46 12.84 -10.72
N GLN A 144 5.02 11.81 -11.43
CA GLN A 144 4.68 11.92 -12.85
C GLN A 144 3.46 12.82 -13.07
N LEU A 145 2.45 12.74 -12.21
CA LEU A 145 1.25 13.57 -12.27
C LEU A 145 1.58 15.06 -12.06
N VAL A 146 2.51 15.37 -11.14
CA VAL A 146 3.03 16.75 -10.97
C VAL A 146 3.66 17.26 -12.27
N LEU A 147 4.52 16.46 -12.90
CA LEU A 147 5.17 16.85 -14.16
C LEU A 147 4.16 17.08 -15.27
N LEU A 148 3.23 16.13 -15.48
CA LEU A 148 2.22 16.20 -16.52
C LEU A 148 1.29 17.41 -16.35
N THR A 149 0.90 17.70 -15.11
CA THR A 149 0.04 18.86 -14.81
C THR A 149 0.75 20.18 -15.09
N ARG A 150 2.06 20.25 -14.81
CA ARG A 150 2.87 21.43 -15.13
C ARG A 150 2.96 21.64 -16.65
N LEU A 151 3.31 20.60 -17.40
CA LEU A 151 3.42 20.67 -18.87
C LEU A 151 2.09 21.06 -19.51
N ALA A 152 0.99 20.45 -19.08
CA ALA A 152 -0.34 20.77 -19.60
C ALA A 152 -0.75 22.24 -19.32
N ARG A 153 -0.25 22.83 -18.23
CA ARG A 153 -0.48 24.25 -17.93
C ARG A 153 0.31 25.15 -18.87
N GLU A 154 1.59 24.85 -19.07
CA GLU A 154 2.45 25.59 -19.99
C GLU A 154 1.87 25.56 -21.41
N ASP A 155 1.44 24.39 -21.89
CA ASP A 155 0.81 24.22 -23.20
C ASP A 155 -0.51 25.00 -23.33
N TYR A 156 -1.35 24.95 -22.30
CA TYR A 156 -2.63 25.66 -22.27
C TYR A 156 -2.46 27.19 -22.32
N GLU A 157 -1.55 27.73 -21.50
CA GLU A 157 -1.28 29.18 -21.50
C GLU A 157 -0.64 29.63 -22.82
N ALA A 158 0.24 28.83 -23.41
CA ALA A 158 0.82 29.11 -24.73
C ALA A 158 -0.26 29.17 -25.83
N GLN A 159 -1.15 28.17 -25.89
CA GLN A 159 -2.25 28.15 -26.85
C GLN A 159 -3.21 29.33 -26.65
N LYS A 160 -3.50 29.68 -25.40
CA LYS A 160 -4.36 30.82 -25.08
C LYS A 160 -3.75 32.14 -25.54
N ALA A 161 -2.43 32.33 -25.36
CA ALA A 161 -1.72 33.51 -25.83
C ALA A 161 -1.78 33.64 -27.36
N THR A 162 -1.63 32.55 -28.11
CA THR A 162 -1.68 32.56 -29.58
C THR A 162 -3.08 32.81 -30.14
N ASN A 163 -4.14 32.43 -29.41
CA ASN A 163 -5.53 32.64 -29.84
C ASN A 163 -6.05 34.07 -29.55
N HIS A 164 -5.28 34.90 -28.87
CA HIS A 164 -5.62 36.30 -28.53
C HIS A 164 -4.83 37.33 -29.36
N GLU A 165 -3.98 36.89 -30.30
CA GLU A 165 -3.33 37.71 -31.35
C GLU A 165 -4.08 37.58 -32.69
#